data_AF-A0A9E2U384-F1
#
_entry.id   AF-A0A9E2U384-F1
#
_cell.length_a   1.000
_cell.length_b   1.000
_cell.length_c   1.000
_cell.angle_alpha   90.00
_cell.angle_beta   90.00
_cell.angle_gamma   90.00
#
_symmetry.space_group_name_H-M   'P 1'
#
loop_
_entity.id
_entity.type
_entity.pdbx_description
1 polymer ?
#
loop_
_entity_poly.entity_id
_entity_poly.type
_entity_poly.pdbx_seq_one_letter_code
_entity_poly.pdbx_strand_id
1 'polypeptide(L)' 'TVAAIIKSRPGDPVKMCLVSIPRGCPPGDNRGRMYKTTNLRTHGVWTLPDAEHRCGGA' A
#
# COMPACT_ATOMS: atom_id res chain seq x y z
N THR A 1 -12.63 5.07 -4.46
CA THR A 1 -12.47 4.18 -3.28
C THR A 1 -12.34 2.73 -3.73
N VAL A 2 -11.54 1.91 -3.05
CA VAL A 2 -11.36 0.49 -3.39
C VAL A 2 -12.32 -0.37 -2.58
N ALA A 3 -13.25 -1.07 -3.25
CA ALA A 3 -14.32 -1.82 -2.58
C ALA A 3 -13.83 -2.86 -1.57
N ALA A 4 -12.68 -3.50 -1.83
CA ALA A 4 -12.06 -4.44 -0.90
C ALA A 4 -11.65 -3.80 0.43
N ILE A 5 -11.22 -2.52 0.40
CA ILE A 5 -10.82 -1.77 1.60
C ILE A 5 -12.05 -1.40 2.42
N ILE A 6 -13.16 -0.99 1.77
CA ILE A 6 -14.41 -0.65 2.44
C ILE A 6 -14.94 -1.81 3.31
N LYS A 7 -14.70 -3.06 2.89
CA LYS A 7 -15.11 -4.27 3.63
C LYS A 7 -14.17 -4.67 4.77
N SER A 8 -13.00 -4.01 4.89
CA SER A 8 -12.00 -4.28 5.92
C SER A 8 -12.38 -3.61 7.24
N ARG A 9 -11.92 -4.19 8.35
CA ARG A 9 -12.21 -3.71 9.72
C ARG A 9 -10.94 -3.69 10.57
N PRO A 10 -10.87 -2.85 11.62
CA PRO A 10 -9.79 -2.92 12.61
C PRO A 10 -9.64 -4.34 13.17
N GLY A 11 -8.40 -4.81 13.28
CA GLY A 11 -8.09 -6.17 13.74
C GLY A 11 -8.11 -7.26 12.68
N ASP A 12 -8.53 -6.96 11.44
CA ASP A 12 -8.45 -7.95 10.36
C ASP A 12 -6.98 -8.36 10.11
N PRO A 13 -6.68 -9.67 10.08
CA PRO A 13 -5.36 -10.13 9.68
C PRO A 13 -5.15 -9.82 8.20
N VAL A 14 -4.02 -9.20 7.88
CA VAL A 14 -3.65 -8.83 6.50
C VAL A 14 -2.28 -9.40 6.14
N LYS A 15 -2.14 -9.86 4.91
CA LYS A 15 -0.83 -10.14 4.30
C LYS A 15 -0.46 -8.96 3.42
N MET A 16 0.66 -8.31 3.69
CA MET A 16 1.23 -7.26 2.85
C MET A 16 2.54 -7.73 2.23
N CYS A 17 2.69 -7.50 0.92
CA CYS A 17 3.91 -7.80 0.18
C CYS A 17 4.38 -6.53 -0.52
N LEU A 18 5.65 -6.17 -0.32
CA LEU A 18 6.28 -5.08 -1.05
C LEU A 18 6.46 -5.51 -2.51
N VAL A 19 5.95 -4.69 -3.44
CA VAL A 19 5.97 -4.95 -4.88
C VAL A 19 7.04 -4.12 -5.58
N SER A 20 7.22 -2.86 -5.18
CA SER A 20 8.26 -2.01 -5.76
C SER A 20 8.69 -0.88 -4.82
N ILE A 21 9.96 -0.51 -4.92
CA ILE A 21 10.55 0.68 -4.28
C ILE A 21 10.85 1.71 -5.37
N PRO A 22 10.37 2.96 -5.25
CA PRO A 22 10.71 4.04 -6.17
C PRO A 22 12.22 4.29 -6.23
N ARG A 23 12.73 4.58 -7.44
CA ARG A 23 14.12 4.99 -7.65
C ARG A 23 14.22 6.51 -7.79
N GLY A 24 15.42 7.04 -7.50
CA GLY A 24 15.73 8.47 -7.64
C GLY A 24 15.14 9.34 -6.53
N CYS A 25 14.86 8.78 -5.36
CA CYS A 25 14.31 9.54 -4.24
C CYS A 25 15.38 10.39 -3.54
N PRO A 26 15.03 11.60 -3.05
CA PRO A 26 15.90 12.35 -2.15
C PRO A 26 16.28 11.55 -0.91
N PRO A 27 17.46 11.80 -0.29
CA PRO A 27 17.85 11.14 0.95
C PRO A 27 16.78 11.30 2.04
N GLY A 28 16.33 10.17 2.60
CA GLY A 28 15.29 10.13 3.64
C GLY A 28 13.85 10.09 3.13
N ASP A 29 13.59 10.36 1.85
CA ASP A 29 12.24 10.27 1.27
C ASP A 29 11.93 8.85 0.81
N ASN A 30 11.16 8.13 1.62
CA ASN A 30 10.81 6.73 1.39
C ASN A 30 9.43 6.52 0.76
N ARG A 31 8.71 7.59 0.41
CA ARG A 31 7.31 7.55 -0.02
C ARG A 31 7.13 6.91 -1.40
N GLY A 32 5.97 6.27 -1.60
CA GLY A 32 5.57 5.70 -2.88
C GLY A 32 5.94 4.23 -3.06
N ARG A 33 6.28 3.53 -1.96
CA ARG A 33 6.47 2.08 -1.99
C ARG A 33 5.13 1.43 -2.29
N MET A 34 5.10 0.56 -3.30
CA MET A 34 3.87 -0.14 -3.67
C MET A 34 3.76 -1.45 -2.91
N TYR A 35 2.58 -1.69 -2.34
CA TYR A 35 2.27 -2.90 -1.62
C TYR A 35 1.07 -3.60 -2.26
N LYS A 36 1.17 -4.92 -2.40
CA LYS A 36 0.02 -5.78 -2.61
C LYS A 36 -0.47 -6.26 -1.26
N THR A 37 -1.74 -5.99 -0.96
CA THR A 37 -2.36 -6.33 0.31
C THR A 37 -3.50 -7.31 0.08
N THR A 38 -3.54 -8.35 0.88
CA THR A 38 -4.65 -9.31 0.96
C THR A 38 -5.19 -9.28 2.38
N ASN A 39 -6.46 -8.89 2.54
CA ASN A 39 -7.17 -9.09 3.79
C ASN A 39 -7.53 -10.58 3.92
N LEU A 40 -7.04 -11.25 4.96
CA LEU A 40 -7.18 -12.70 5.11
C LEU A 40 -8.56 -13.11 5.64
N ARG A 41 -9.36 -12.19 6.18
CA ARG A 41 -10.76 -12.44 6.57
C ARG A 41 -11.70 -12.33 5.38
N THR A 42 -11.56 -11.28 4.56
CA THR A 42 -12.47 -11.03 3.43
C THR A 42 -11.97 -11.59 2.10
N HIS A 43 -10.72 -12.04 2.06
CA HIS A 43 -9.98 -12.39 0.84
C HIS A 43 -9.89 -11.26 -0.19
N GLY A 44 -10.21 -10.02 0.20
CA GLY A 44 -10.07 -8.85 -0.64
C GLY A 44 -8.60 -8.56 -0.95
N VAL A 45 -8.29 -8.23 -2.21
CA VAL A 45 -6.93 -7.93 -2.68
C VAL A 45 -6.89 -6.57 -3.32
N TRP A 46 -5.85 -5.80 -3.04
CA TRP A 46 -5.58 -4.52 -3.72
C TRP A 46 -4.07 -4.25 -3.81
N THR A 47 -3.69 -3.30 -4.66
CA THR A 47 -2.31 -2.82 -4.78
C THR A 47 -2.31 -1.30 -4.75
N LEU A 48 -1.69 -0.71 -3.73
CA LEU A 48 -1.69 0.73 -3.49
C LEU A 48 -0.33 1.18 -2.90
N PRO A 49 0.03 2.46 -3.07
CA PRO A 49 1.20 3.02 -2.43
C PRO A 49 0.97 3.23 -0.93
N ASP A 50 2.06 3.36 -0.19
CA ASP A 50 2.07 3.81 1.20
C ASP A 50 1.86 5.32 1.38
N ALA A 51 1.91 6.09 0.29
CA ALA A 51 1.74 7.54 0.28
C ALA A 51 0.93 7.99 -0.96
N GLU A 52 0.17 9.07 -0.81
CA GLU A 52 -0.62 9.66 -1.90
C GLU A 52 0.25 10.18 -3.05
N HIS A 53 1.41 10.75 -2.71
CA HIS A 53 2.43 11.20 -3.68
C HIS A 53 3.66 10.29 -3.63
N ARG A 54 4.31 10.13 -4.79
CA ARG A 54 5.62 9.46 -4.90
C ARG A 54 6.73 10.33 -4.30
N CYS A 55 7.85 9.72 -3.90
CA CYS A 55 9.03 10.47 -3.50
C CYS A 55 9.47 11.52 -4.54
N GLY A 56 10.07 12.62 -4.07
CA GLY A 56 10.63 13.67 -4.92
C GLY A 56 9.70 14.83 -5.28
N GLY A 57 8.48 14.88 -4.77
CA GLY A 57 7.57 16.03 -4.95
C GLY A 57 6.11 15.69 -4.68
N ALA A 58 5.22 16.66 -4.90
CA ALA A 58 3.77 16.48 -4.92
C ALA A 58 3.24 16.87 -6.30
#